data_AF-A0A939XSZ1-F1
#
_entry.id   AF-A0A939XSZ1-F1
#
_cell.length_a   1.000
_cell.length_b   1.000
_cell.length_c   1.000
_cell.angle_alpha   90.00
_cell.angle_beta   90.00
_cell.angle_gamma   90.00
#
_symmetry.space_group_name_H-M   'P 1'
#
loop_
_entity.id
_entity.type
_entity.pdbx_description
1 polymer ?
#
loop_
_entity_poly.entity_id
_entity_poly.type
_entity_poly.pdbx_seq_one_letter_code
_entity_poly.pdbx_strand_id
1 'polypeptide(L)'
;MNTEEYNNCVTLYADGVYRFVYKNLRDEDGSKDIVQEAFARLWERRDAVNSEKAKSYIFTAAYHLIIDGSRKMHEKPLAEGYDTIQTSFHQYTDIKEVLDAAVAKLPSDQRSVIM
;
A
#
# COMPACT_ATOMS: atom_id res chain seq x y z
N MET A 1 4.56 -7.31 15.09
CA MET A 1 4.90 -5.89 15.07
C MET A 1 4.39 -5.22 16.33
N ASN A 2 5.28 -4.59 17.08
CA ASN A 2 4.94 -3.95 18.35
C ASN A 2 4.30 -2.57 18.14
N THR A 3 3.70 -1.98 19.18
CA THR A 3 3.04 -0.67 19.08
C THR A 3 3.99 0.45 18.65
N GLU A 4 5.24 0.43 19.12
CA GLU A 4 6.25 1.44 18.74
C GLU A 4 6.63 1.33 17.26
N GLU A 5 6.82 0.11 16.76
CA GLU A 5 7.11 -0.14 15.34
C GLU A 5 5.96 0.34 14.45
N TYR A 6 4.72 0.16 14.92
CA TYR A 6 3.52 0.69 14.25
C TYR A 6 3.50 2.21 14.21
N ASN A 7 3.73 2.87 15.34
CA ASN A 7 3.76 4.33 15.38
C ASN A 7 4.87 4.90 14.48
N ASN A 8 6.03 4.22 14.43
CA ASN A 8 7.09 4.57 13.49
C ASN A 8 6.64 4.42 12.03
N CYS A 9 6.02 3.29 11.67
CA CYS A 9 5.49 3.07 10.33
C CYS A 9 4.45 4.11 9.93
N VAL A 10 3.54 4.49 10.84
CA VAL A 10 2.55 5.56 10.60
C VAL A 10 3.27 6.87 10.33
N THR A 11 4.20 7.26 11.19
CA THR A 11 4.94 8.53 11.04
C THR A 11 5.74 8.58 9.74
N LEU A 12 6.35 7.46 9.34
CA LEU A 12 7.18 7.36 8.13
C LEU A 12 6.38 7.32 6.83
N TYR A 13 5.22 6.65 6.83
CA TYR A 13 4.53 6.31 5.59
C TYR A 13 3.20 7.05 5.39
N ALA A 14 2.58 7.62 6.42
CA ALA A 14 1.25 8.22 6.29
C ALA A 14 1.18 9.33 5.23
N ASP A 15 2.12 10.27 5.23
CA ASP A 15 2.15 11.35 4.23
C ASP A 15 2.40 10.81 2.81
N GLY A 16 3.27 9.82 2.66
CA GLY A 16 3.55 9.18 1.38
C GLY A 16 2.34 8.43 0.81
N VAL A 17 1.63 7.69 1.66
CA VAL A 17 0.40 6.97 1.29
C VAL A 17 -0.72 7.96 0.99
N TYR A 18 -0.87 9.02 1.79
CA TYR A 18 -1.86 10.07 1.53
C TYR A 18 -1.65 10.74 0.17
N ARG A 19 -0.42 11.19 -0.14
CA ARG A 19 -0.10 11.80 -1.44
C ARG A 19 -0.37 10.85 -2.60
N PHE A 20 -0.05 9.57 -2.41
CA PHE A 20 -0.32 8.53 -3.38
C PHE A 20 -1.82 8.34 -3.62
N VAL A 21 -2.64 8.24 -2.57
CA VAL A 21 -4.09 8.09 -2.69
C VAL A 21 -4.72 9.36 -3.28
N TYR A 22 -4.35 10.53 -2.79
CA TYR A 22 -4.88 11.82 -3.23
C TYR A 22 -4.59 12.10 -4.71
N LYS A 23 -3.40 11.74 -5.19
CA LYS A 23 -3.07 11.85 -6.62
C LYS A 23 -4.00 11.04 -7.51
N ASN A 24 -4.57 9.95 -6.99
CA ASN A 24 -5.44 9.04 -7.74
C ASN A 24 -6.94 9.36 -7.58
N LEU A 25 -7.38 9.71 -6.37
CA LEU A 25 -8.79 10.00 -6.09
C LEU A 25 -9.16 11.47 -6.35
N ARG A 26 -8.22 12.40 -6.15
CA ARG A 26 -8.43 13.86 -6.10
C ARG A 26 -9.55 14.30 -5.14
N ASP A 27 -9.81 13.47 -4.13
CA ASP A 27 -10.76 13.72 -3.06
C ASP A 27 -10.03 13.68 -1.73
N GLU A 28 -10.08 14.78 -0.97
CA GLU A 28 -9.36 14.92 0.29
C GLU A 28 -9.92 13.97 1.36
N ASP A 29 -11.24 13.93 1.50
CA ASP A 29 -11.90 13.14 2.55
C ASP A 29 -11.77 11.65 2.26
N GLY A 30 -12.09 11.22 1.03
CA GLY A 30 -11.87 9.83 0.61
C GLY A 30 -10.41 9.39 0.70
N SER A 31 -9.45 10.30 0.49
CA SER A 31 -8.03 9.97 0.66
C SER A 31 -7.65 9.72 2.12
N LYS A 32 -8.17 10.53 3.05
CA LYS A 32 -7.94 10.34 4.49
C LYS A 32 -8.56 9.02 4.97
N ASP A 33 -9.77 8.72 4.52
CA ASP A 33 -10.48 7.48 4.86
C ASP A 33 -9.70 6.24 4.39
N ILE A 34 -9.24 6.25 3.14
CA ILE A 34 -8.43 5.14 2.59
C ILE A 34 -7.12 4.97 3.36
N VAL A 35 -6.44 6.06 3.71
CA VAL A 35 -5.21 6.01 4.51
C VAL A 35 -5.51 5.38 5.88
N GLN A 36 -6.54 5.85 6.58
CA GLN A 36 -6.93 5.30 7.87
C GLN A 36 -7.26 3.81 7.79
N GLU A 37 -8.07 3.41 6.82
CA GLU A 37 -8.45 2.01 6.59
C GLU A 37 -7.23 1.13 6.26
N ALA A 38 -6.28 1.63 5.46
CA ALA A 38 -5.06 0.90 5.14
C ALA A 38 -4.19 0.64 6.39
N PHE A 39 -4.08 1.64 7.28
CA PHE A 39 -3.36 1.49 8.55
C PHE A 39 -4.13 0.63 9.57
N ALA A 40 -5.47 0.70 9.58
CA ALA A 40 -6.30 -0.19 10.40
C ALA A 40 -6.08 -1.67 10.02
N ARG A 41 -6.07 -1.99 8.72
CA ARG A 41 -5.75 -3.34 8.22
C ARG A 41 -4.35 -3.80 8.61
N LEU A 42 -3.37 -2.89 8.60
CA LEU A 42 -2.03 -3.20 9.09
C LEU A 42 -2.06 -3.52 10.58
N TRP A 43 -2.79 -2.75 11.39
CA TRP A 43 -2.91 -2.97 12.83
C TRP A 43 -3.56 -4.30 13.17
N GLU A 44 -4.62 -4.69 12.44
CA GLU A 44 -5.26 -6.00 12.61
C GLU A 44 -4.30 -7.15 12.30
N ARG A 45 -3.46 -6.99 11.28
CA ARG A 45 -2.49 -8.00 10.85
C ARG A 45 -1.09 -7.79 11.42
N ARG A 46 -0.93 -6.95 12.44
CA ARG A 46 0.39 -6.58 12.99
C ARG A 46 1.19 -7.77 13.49
N ASP A 47 0.54 -8.86 13.88
CA ASP A 47 1.20 -10.08 14.34
C ASP A 47 1.76 -10.92 13.18
N ALA A 48 1.18 -10.80 11.98
CA ALA A 48 1.58 -11.53 10.78
C ALA A 48 2.46 -10.70 9.83
N VAL A 49 2.38 -9.37 9.89
CA VAL A 49 3.14 -8.47 9.02
C VAL A 49 4.44 -8.07 9.72
N ASN A 50 5.57 -8.45 9.11
CA ASN A 50 6.88 -7.96 9.55
C ASN A 50 7.02 -6.46 9.23
N SER A 51 7.65 -5.70 10.12
CA SER A 51 7.81 -4.24 10.03
C SER A 51 8.52 -3.83 8.72
N GLU A 52 9.47 -4.63 8.24
CA GLU A 52 10.15 -4.43 6.96
C GLU A 52 9.19 -4.44 5.75
N LYS A 53 8.11 -5.23 5.85
CA LYS A 53 7.10 -5.36 4.78
C LYS A 53 5.92 -4.41 4.96
N ALA A 54 5.87 -3.64 6.06
CA ALA A 54 4.75 -2.75 6.38
C ALA A 54 4.51 -1.72 5.27
N LYS A 55 5.57 -1.11 4.72
CA LYS A 55 5.47 -0.16 3.58
C LYS A 55 4.79 -0.83 2.38
N SER A 56 5.34 -1.94 1.91
CA SER A 56 4.82 -2.69 0.77
C SER A 56 3.38 -3.16 0.98
N TYR A 57 3.00 -3.49 2.22
CA TYR A 57 1.66 -3.90 2.59
C TYR A 57 0.68 -2.73 2.54
N ILE A 58 0.98 -1.59 3.18
CA ILE A 58 0.07 -0.43 3.25
C ILE A 58 -0.20 0.12 1.85
N PHE A 59 0.81 0.25 1.00
CA PHE A 59 0.62 0.74 -0.37
C PHE A 59 -0.27 -0.21 -1.21
N THR A 60 -0.13 -1.53 -1.02
CA THR A 60 -1.01 -2.51 -1.67
C THR A 60 -2.42 -2.49 -1.09
N ALA A 61 -2.58 -2.30 0.22
CA ALA A 61 -3.89 -2.15 0.85
C ALA A 61 -4.62 -0.89 0.34
N ALA A 62 -3.92 0.25 0.33
CA ALA A 62 -4.43 1.52 -0.20
C ALA A 62 -4.83 1.40 -1.68
N TYR A 63 -4.06 0.67 -2.48
CA TYR A 63 -4.41 0.40 -3.88
C TYR A 63 -5.73 -0.34 -4.05
N HIS A 64 -5.92 -1.45 -3.32
CA HIS A 64 -7.18 -2.19 -3.38
C HIS A 64 -8.36 -1.33 -2.93
N LEU A 65 -8.16 -0.50 -1.90
CA LEU A 65 -9.17 0.45 -1.42
C LEU A 65 -9.53 1.51 -2.46
N ILE A 66 -8.54 2.05 -3.21
CA ILE A 66 -8.79 2.98 -4.33
C ILE A 66 -9.64 2.32 -5.41
N ILE A 67 -9.31 1.09 -5.81
CA ILE A 67 -10.06 0.35 -6.84
C ILE A 67 -11.49 0.07 -6.37
N ASP A 68 -11.65 -0.41 -5.14
CA ASP A 68 -12.95 -0.74 -4.58
C ASP A 68 -13.83 0.52 -4.44
N GLY A 69 -13.23 1.65 -4.06
CA GLY A 69 -13.89 2.95 -4.04
C GLY A 69 -14.32 3.42 -5.43
N SER A 70 -13.45 3.30 -6.43
CA SER A 70 -13.73 3.66 -7.83
C SER A 70 -14.87 2.82 -8.43
N ARG A 71 -14.92 1.52 -8.13
CA ARG A 71 -16.01 0.62 -8.56
C ARG A 71 -17.38 1.05 -8.03
N LYS A 72 -17.45 1.47 -6.76
CA LYS A 72 -18.70 1.98 -6.15
C LYS A 72 -19.17 3.29 -6.77
N MET A 73 -18.25 4.10 -7.30
CA MET A 73 -18.60 5.36 -7.96
C MET A 73 -19.13 5.14 -9.38
N HIS A 74 -18.64 4.12 -10.08
CA HIS A 74 -19.02 3.78 -11.45
C HIS A 74 -20.40 3.09 -11.57
N GLU A 75 -21.00 2.65 -10.46
CA GLU A 75 -22.39 2.17 -10.42
C GLU A 75 -23.41 3.32 -10.49
N LYS A 76 -22.95 4.59 -10.38
CA LYS A 76 -23.75 5.77 -10.74
C LYS A 76 -23.47 6.12 -12.21
N PRO A 77 -24.48 6.20 -13.09
CA PRO A 77 -24.23 6.51 -14.49
C PRO A 77 -23.91 8.00 -14.64
N LEU A 78 -22.99 8.29 -15.58
CA LEU A 78 -22.44 9.59 -16.04
C LEU A 78 -21.23 10.15 -15.26
N ALA A 79 -20.05 10.05 -15.85
CA ALA A 79 -19.45 11.11 -16.68
C ALA A 79 -17.92 10.90 -16.81
N GLU A 80 -17.49 10.69 -18.06
CA GLU A 80 -16.20 11.03 -18.68
C GLU A 80 -15.00 11.41 -17.77
N GLY A 81 -13.92 10.61 -17.87
CA GLY A 81 -12.55 11.09 -17.66
C GLY A 81 -11.82 10.60 -16.42
N TYR A 82 -11.54 9.29 -16.33
CA TYR A 82 -10.45 8.78 -15.47
C TYR A 82 -9.44 8.02 -16.31
N ASP A 83 -8.70 8.78 -17.11
CA ASP A 83 -7.48 8.28 -17.71
C ASP A 83 -6.37 8.23 -16.64
N THR A 84 -5.57 7.16 -16.65
CA THR A 84 -4.24 7.09 -16.00
C THR A 84 -4.14 6.86 -14.48
N ILE A 85 -4.80 5.83 -13.92
CA ILE A 85 -4.32 5.21 -12.65
C ILE A 85 -3.09 4.30 -12.90
N GLN A 86 -2.85 3.84 -14.14
CA GLN A 86 -1.85 2.79 -14.40
C GLN A 86 -0.37 3.22 -14.30
N THR A 87 -0.02 4.48 -14.56
CA THR A 87 1.39 4.88 -14.78
C THR A 87 2.25 4.89 -13.51
N SER A 88 1.71 5.29 -12.35
CA SER A 88 2.50 5.33 -11.11
C SER A 88 2.60 3.97 -10.39
N PHE A 89 1.77 3.00 -10.77
CA PHE A 89 1.66 1.71 -10.07
C PHE A 89 2.49 0.59 -10.72
N HIS A 90 2.72 0.66 -12.04
CA HIS A 90 3.67 -0.23 -12.71
C HIS A 90 5.04 -0.15 -12.03
N GLN A 91 5.55 1.06 -11.77
CA GLN A 91 6.82 1.25 -11.07
C GLN A 91 6.91 0.54 -9.71
N TYR A 92 5.84 0.51 -8.90
CA TYR A 92 5.89 -0.17 -7.59
C TYR A 92 5.84 -1.70 -7.72
N THR A 93 5.18 -2.22 -8.75
CA THR A 93 5.14 -3.66 -9.04
C THR A 93 6.50 -4.12 -9.56
N ASP A 94 7.08 -3.35 -10.49
CA ASP A 94 8.44 -3.59 -11.02
C ASP A 94 9.49 -3.59 -9.90
N ILE A 95 9.40 -2.66 -8.94
CA ILE A 95 10.35 -2.61 -7.80
C ILE A 95 10.20 -3.83 -6.88
N LYS A 96 8.98 -4.32 -6.65
CA LYS A 96 8.76 -5.55 -5.86
C LYS A 96 9.33 -6.78 -6.58
N GLU A 97 9.10 -6.90 -7.89
CA GLU A 97 9.65 -8.00 -8.69
C GLU A 97 11.19 -7.99 -8.71
N VAL A 98 11.80 -6.81 -8.84
CA VAL A 98 13.26 -6.66 -8.77
C VAL A 98 13.80 -7.00 -7.38
N LEU A 99 13.10 -6.62 -6.32
CA LEU A 99 13.48 -6.96 -4.94
C LEU A 99 13.37 -8.47 -4.68
N ASP A 100 12.27 -9.10 -5.08
CA ASP A 100 12.08 -10.55 -4.95
C ASP A 100 13.11 -11.33 -5.78
N ALA A 101 13.45 -10.85 -6.98
CA ALA A 101 14.51 -11.43 -7.80
C ALA A 101 15.90 -11.27 -7.16
N ALA A 102 16.17 -10.13 -6.51
CA ALA A 102 17.42 -9.90 -5.79
C ALA A 102 17.53 -10.78 -4.53
N VAL A 103 16.42 -10.96 -3.79
CA VAL A 103 16.32 -11.87 -2.64
C VAL A 103 16.49 -13.33 -3.07
N ALA A 104 15.97 -13.71 -4.23
CA ALA A 104 16.15 -15.06 -4.80
C ALA A 104 17.60 -15.34 -5.24
N LYS A 105 18.41 -14.30 -5.49
CA LYS A 105 19.81 -14.42 -5.92
C LYS A 105 20.80 -14.51 -4.75
N LEU A 106 20.34 -14.42 -3.51
CA LEU A 106 21.19 -14.59 -2.33
C LEU A 106 21.34 -16.08 -1.96
N PRO A 107 22.57 -16.58 -1.72
CA PRO A 107 22.83 -17.99 -1.38
C PRO A 107 22.10 -18.45 -0.10
N SER A 108 21.86 -19.76 -0.02
CA SER A 108 21.03 -20.46 0.97
C SER A 108 21.41 -20.30 2.46
N ASP A 109 22.53 -19.64 2.78
CA ASP A 109 23.02 -19.52 4.17
C ASP A 109 22.31 -18.43 5.00
N GLN A 110 21.53 -17.54 4.38
CA GLN A 110 20.83 -16.44 5.08
C GLN A 110 19.31 -16.68 5.27
N ARG A 111 18.77 -17.82 4.79
CA ARG A 111 17.32 -18.12 4.87
C ARG A 111 16.85 -18.66 6.22
N SER A 112 17.75 -19.02 7.14
CA SER A 112 17.38 -19.75 8.36
C SER A 112 17.00 -18.88 9.57
N VAL A 113 17.16 -17.56 9.54
CA VAL A 113 16.87 -16.68 10.70
C VAL A 113 15.44 -16.11 10.67
N ILE A 114 14.62 -16.52 9.70
CA ILE A 114 13.20 -16.16 9.62
C ILE A 114 12.39 -17.45 9.41
N MET A 115 12.48 -18.37 10.37
CA MET A 115 11.46 -19.40 10.59
C MET A 115 11.34 -19.70 12.08
#